data_AF-A0A433PE84-F1
#
_entry.id   AF-A0A433PE84-F1
#
_cell.length_a   1.000
_cell.length_b   1.000
_cell.length_c   1.000
_cell.angle_alpha   90.00
_cell.angle_beta   90.00
_cell.angle_gamma   90.00
#
_symmetry.space_group_name_H-M   'P 1'
#
loop_
_entity.id
_entity.type
_entity.pdbx_description
1 polymer ?
#
loop_
_entity_poly.entity_id
_entity_poly.type
_entity_poly.pdbx_seq_one_letter_code
_entity_poly.pdbx_strand_id
1 'polypeptide(L)'
;MAASLRLFKPIDILRRFWLNLNPSNRAMMNDRLSALPPEILLQIARNLDGRDVINLSLASRYLRNLDSDELLWRYLCFKDHGVNFRDPDHSWKHLYFSCHLGEICRHLCDIDSRTTDERMERYRSVFNQEYIKCGDPECVVGMPNLWICLKEGCSSIGCGRAEGKHAKYHYQHEHHYLTLKICTLEIWCYGCRKWVGTVSSHPAERAKVSSFASLLCASVASPALDATICLNSRRQLERDLSEENARRAGYESNCFLVSSTWIYQWFGFLVGDAPAPGPVDNSDLLLDGAIDPSVICGRDFKVIGEHMWVYVLETYGIVGRTLSEADIKGEQYSLVRVTVAEWKMMMMHWAEDEDDSDVIYEETDEYDVYDDIDIELDEDDEIDIDLDEID
;
A
#
# COMPACT_ATOMS: atom_id res chain seq x y z
N MET A 1 -27.82 -1.12 -30.87
CA MET A 1 -27.64 -2.34 -31.68
C MET A 1 -26.14 -2.64 -31.78
N ALA A 2 -25.61 -3.43 -30.86
CA ALA A 2 -24.32 -4.10 -31.00
C ALA A 2 -24.44 -5.40 -30.18
N ALA A 3 -24.88 -6.45 -30.85
CA ALA A 3 -24.99 -7.77 -30.24
C ALA A 3 -23.58 -8.28 -29.94
N SER A 4 -23.29 -8.47 -28.66
CA SER A 4 -22.13 -9.20 -28.17
C SER A 4 -22.20 -10.64 -28.70
N LEU A 5 -21.51 -10.89 -29.81
CA LEU A 5 -21.18 -12.23 -30.26
C LEU A 5 -20.19 -12.81 -29.24
N ARG A 6 -20.72 -13.46 -28.19
CA ARG A 6 -19.96 -14.40 -27.37
C ARG A 6 -19.49 -15.53 -28.29
N LEU A 7 -18.29 -15.36 -28.86
CA LEU A 7 -17.55 -16.45 -29.48
C LEU A 7 -17.35 -17.51 -28.41
N PHE A 8 -18.15 -18.58 -28.47
CA PHE A 8 -17.88 -19.81 -27.74
C PHE A 8 -16.44 -20.24 -28.08
N LYS A 9 -15.56 -20.27 -27.07
CA LYS A 9 -14.19 -20.71 -27.27
C LYS A 9 -14.26 -22.18 -27.73
N PRO A 10 -13.50 -22.61 -28.77
CA PRO A 10 -13.43 -24.01 -29.21
C PRO A 10 -13.14 -25.03 -28.07
N ILE A 11 -12.61 -24.55 -26.96
CA ILE A 11 -12.32 -25.30 -25.72
C ILE A 11 -13.57 -25.70 -24.94
N ASP A 12 -14.66 -24.93 -24.94
CA ASP A 12 -15.90 -25.33 -24.25
C ASP A 12 -16.53 -26.56 -24.89
N ILE A 13 -16.29 -26.74 -26.19
CA ILE A 13 -16.70 -27.92 -26.96
C ILE A 13 -15.84 -29.13 -26.56
N LEU A 14 -14.52 -28.97 -26.45
CA LEU A 14 -13.61 -30.04 -26.00
C LEU A 14 -13.82 -30.42 -24.53
N ARG A 15 -14.10 -29.46 -23.66
CA ARG A 15 -14.39 -29.66 -22.23
C ARG A 15 -15.70 -30.43 -22.02
N ARG A 16 -16.76 -30.02 -22.73
CA ARG A 16 -18.04 -30.76 -22.76
C ARG A 16 -17.92 -32.12 -23.44
N PHE A 17 -17.04 -32.26 -24.44
CA PHE A 17 -16.75 -33.56 -25.02
C PHE A 17 -16.10 -34.47 -23.98
N TRP A 18 -15.01 -34.03 -23.34
CA TRP A 18 -14.21 -34.85 -22.43
C TRP A 18 -14.99 -35.34 -21.20
N LEU A 19 -15.78 -34.46 -20.56
CA LEU A 19 -16.61 -34.81 -19.41
C LEU A 19 -17.73 -35.82 -19.75
N ASN A 20 -18.24 -35.80 -20.98
CA ASN A 20 -19.33 -36.68 -21.44
C ASN A 20 -18.85 -37.98 -22.10
N LEU A 21 -17.54 -38.23 -22.24
CA LEU A 21 -17.05 -39.48 -22.81
C LEU A 21 -17.16 -40.63 -21.80
N ASN A 22 -17.76 -41.74 -22.24
CA ASN A 22 -17.75 -42.99 -21.51
C ASN A 22 -16.29 -43.51 -21.31
N PRO A 23 -16.06 -44.47 -20.40
CA PRO A 23 -14.72 -44.99 -20.08
C PRO A 23 -13.92 -45.49 -21.30
N SER A 24 -14.57 -46.14 -22.26
CA SER A 24 -13.95 -46.65 -23.49
C SER A 24 -13.50 -45.54 -24.42
N ASN A 25 -14.29 -44.46 -24.52
CA ASN A 25 -13.91 -43.30 -25.33
C ASN A 25 -12.78 -42.48 -24.68
N ARG A 26 -12.72 -42.41 -23.35
CA ARG A 26 -11.57 -41.81 -22.64
C ARG A 26 -10.28 -42.61 -22.88
N ALA A 27 -10.36 -43.93 -22.89
CA ALA A 27 -9.22 -44.80 -23.21
C ALA A 27 -8.72 -44.58 -24.65
N MET A 28 -9.62 -44.49 -25.64
CA MET A 28 -9.26 -44.23 -27.04
C MET A 28 -8.66 -42.82 -27.25
N MET A 29 -9.16 -41.82 -26.53
CA MET A 29 -8.60 -40.46 -26.57
C MET A 29 -7.22 -40.39 -25.90
N ASN A 30 -7.02 -41.13 -24.80
CA ASN A 30 -5.71 -41.26 -24.16
C ASN A 30 -4.67 -41.86 -25.10
N ASP A 31 -5.02 -42.90 -25.85
CA ASP A 31 -4.12 -43.52 -26.85
C ASP A 31 -3.71 -42.52 -27.95
N ARG A 32 -4.65 -41.67 -28.39
CA ARG A 32 -4.36 -40.61 -29.37
C ARG A 32 -3.54 -39.45 -28.80
N LEU A 33 -3.77 -39.08 -27.54
CA LEU A 33 -2.98 -38.04 -26.86
C LEU A 33 -1.55 -38.51 -26.62
N SER A 34 -1.32 -39.79 -26.26
CA SER A 34 0.02 -40.35 -26.11
C SER A 34 0.82 -40.45 -27.42
N ALA A 35 0.14 -40.32 -28.57
CA ALA A 35 0.80 -40.27 -29.88
C ALA A 35 1.27 -38.85 -30.27
N LEU A 36 0.88 -37.81 -29.51
CA LEU A 36 1.31 -36.44 -29.76
C LEU A 36 2.70 -36.17 -29.15
N PRO A 37 3.53 -35.33 -29.79
CA PRO A 37 4.77 -34.87 -29.20
C PRO A 37 4.53 -34.13 -27.86
N PRO A 38 5.44 -34.26 -26.87
CA PRO A 38 5.35 -33.56 -25.58
C PRO A 38 5.10 -32.06 -25.71
N GLU A 39 5.68 -31.42 -26.74
CA GLU A 39 5.53 -29.99 -27.01
C GLU A 39 4.08 -29.63 -27.34
N ILE A 40 3.39 -30.44 -28.15
CA ILE A 40 1.99 -30.21 -28.51
C ILE A 40 1.10 -30.40 -27.29
N LEU A 41 1.40 -31.39 -26.46
CA LEU A 41 0.67 -31.65 -25.22
C LEU A 41 0.83 -30.52 -24.21
N LEU A 42 2.03 -29.96 -24.09
CA LEU A 42 2.26 -28.75 -23.30
C LEU A 42 1.48 -27.56 -23.87
N GLN A 43 1.44 -27.36 -25.19
CA GLN A 43 0.60 -26.30 -25.78
C GLN A 43 -0.89 -26.50 -25.49
N ILE A 44 -1.38 -27.74 -25.53
CA ILE A 44 -2.76 -28.04 -25.15
C ILE A 44 -2.97 -27.69 -23.66
N ALA A 45 -2.10 -28.16 -22.77
CA ALA A 45 -2.20 -27.92 -21.33
C ALA A 45 -2.15 -26.43 -20.97
N ARG A 46 -1.33 -25.64 -21.66
CA ARG A 46 -1.26 -24.18 -21.52
C ARG A 46 -2.59 -23.48 -21.78
N ASN A 47 -3.46 -24.05 -22.60
CA ASN A 47 -4.77 -23.49 -22.90
C ASN A 47 -5.87 -23.90 -21.91
N LEU A 48 -5.60 -24.83 -21.00
CA LEU A 48 -6.55 -25.29 -19.98
C LEU A 48 -6.52 -24.39 -18.73
N ASP A 49 -7.56 -24.48 -17.89
CA ASP A 49 -7.52 -23.97 -16.52
C ASP A 49 -6.82 -24.99 -15.60
N GLY A 50 -6.40 -24.55 -14.41
CA GLY A 50 -5.65 -25.42 -13.50
C GLY A 50 -6.40 -26.70 -13.09
N ARG A 51 -7.74 -26.68 -13.00
CA ARG A 51 -8.52 -27.87 -12.66
C ARG A 51 -8.51 -28.88 -13.79
N ASP A 52 -8.66 -28.41 -15.03
CA ASP A 52 -8.62 -29.24 -16.22
C ASP A 52 -7.21 -29.83 -16.46
N VAL A 53 -6.13 -29.11 -16.11
CA VAL A 53 -4.75 -29.65 -16.12
C VAL A 53 -4.59 -30.81 -15.13
N ILE A 54 -5.10 -30.67 -13.90
CA ILE A 54 -5.09 -31.75 -12.90
C ILE A 54 -5.92 -32.94 -13.39
N ASN A 55 -7.11 -32.71 -13.95
CA ASN A 55 -7.94 -33.79 -14.47
C ASN A 55 -7.25 -34.54 -15.61
N LEU A 56 -6.54 -33.82 -16.48
CA LEU A 56 -5.79 -34.41 -17.58
C LEU A 56 -4.60 -35.26 -17.09
N SER A 57 -3.88 -34.78 -16.06
CA SER A 57 -2.74 -35.51 -15.47
C SER A 57 -3.19 -36.80 -14.76
N LEU A 58 -4.37 -36.80 -14.13
CA LEU A 58 -4.96 -37.97 -13.50
C LEU A 58 -5.47 -38.99 -14.52
N ALA A 59 -5.92 -38.52 -15.69
CA ALA A 59 -6.50 -39.38 -16.72
C ALA A 59 -5.46 -40.19 -17.50
N SER A 60 -4.21 -39.72 -17.60
CA SER A 60 -3.16 -40.40 -18.39
C SER A 60 -1.84 -40.49 -17.65
N ARG A 61 -1.27 -41.71 -17.57
CA ARG A 61 0.09 -41.92 -17.02
C ARG A 61 1.16 -41.14 -17.78
N TYR A 62 0.96 -40.93 -19.08
CA TYR A 62 1.87 -40.16 -19.93
C TYR A 62 1.86 -38.66 -19.59
N LEU A 63 0.71 -38.14 -19.13
CA LEU A 63 0.50 -36.72 -18.81
C LEU A 63 0.61 -36.42 -17.31
N ARG A 64 0.95 -37.43 -16.51
CA ARG A 64 1.04 -37.32 -15.05
C ARG A 64 1.97 -36.19 -14.60
N ASN A 65 3.04 -35.97 -15.34
CA ASN A 65 4.05 -34.95 -15.00
C ASN A 65 3.56 -33.51 -15.19
N LEU A 66 2.46 -33.28 -15.92
CA LEU A 66 1.85 -31.94 -16.04
C LEU A 66 1.43 -31.39 -14.67
N ASP A 67 1.07 -32.27 -13.73
CA ASP A 67 0.66 -31.87 -12.39
C ASP A 67 1.78 -31.18 -11.59
N SER A 68 3.03 -31.52 -11.87
CA SER A 68 4.22 -31.04 -11.17
C SER A 68 5.12 -30.15 -12.04
N ASP A 69 4.68 -29.79 -13.24
CA ASP A 69 5.48 -28.98 -14.17
C ASP A 69 5.46 -27.49 -13.75
N GLU A 70 6.54 -27.05 -13.11
CA GLU A 70 6.67 -25.69 -12.60
C GLU A 70 6.59 -24.61 -13.70
N LEU A 71 7.03 -24.89 -14.93
CA LEU A 71 6.99 -23.92 -16.03
C LEU A 71 5.57 -23.78 -16.57
N LEU A 72 4.83 -24.88 -16.66
CA LEU A 72 3.41 -24.86 -16.99
C LEU A 72 2.63 -24.05 -15.96
N TRP A 73 2.78 -24.35 -14.67
CA TRP A 73 2.06 -23.65 -13.62
C TRP A 73 2.45 -22.17 -13.54
N ARG A 74 3.74 -21.83 -13.73
CA ARG A 74 4.17 -20.43 -13.88
C ARG A 74 3.46 -19.74 -15.02
N TYR A 75 3.38 -20.40 -16.18
CA TYR A 75 2.68 -19.85 -17.33
C TYR A 75 1.18 -19.65 -17.04
N LEU A 76 0.53 -20.60 -16.35
CA LEU A 76 -0.87 -20.49 -15.96
C LEU A 76 -1.10 -19.33 -14.97
N CYS A 77 -0.25 -19.16 -13.95
CA CYS A 77 -0.32 -18.00 -13.06
C CYS A 77 -0.23 -16.67 -13.84
N PHE A 78 0.68 -16.58 -14.81
CA PHE A 78 0.80 -15.37 -15.61
C PHE A 78 -0.40 -15.18 -16.56
N LYS A 79 -0.83 -16.24 -17.25
CA LYS A 79 -1.94 -16.21 -18.21
C LYS A 79 -3.26 -15.83 -17.53
N ASP A 80 -3.55 -16.45 -16.39
CA ASP A 80 -4.86 -16.34 -15.73
C ASP A 80 -4.90 -15.20 -14.70
N HIS A 81 -3.76 -14.85 -14.09
CA HIS A 81 -3.70 -13.87 -12.99
C HIS A 81 -2.69 -12.74 -13.20
N GLY A 82 -1.88 -12.76 -14.26
CA GLY A 82 -0.90 -11.72 -14.55
C GLY A 82 0.32 -11.73 -13.61
N VAL A 83 0.55 -12.81 -12.87
CA VAL A 83 1.65 -12.92 -11.88
C VAL A 83 2.77 -13.82 -12.40
N ASN A 84 4.00 -13.30 -12.44
CA ASN A 84 5.19 -13.99 -12.96
C ASN A 84 6.29 -14.25 -11.91
N PHE A 85 6.01 -13.97 -10.63
CA PHE A 85 6.86 -14.26 -9.48
C PHE A 85 6.11 -15.05 -8.40
N ARG A 86 6.83 -15.69 -7.47
CA ARG A 86 6.25 -16.46 -6.37
C ARG A 86 7.12 -16.40 -5.12
N ASP A 87 6.55 -16.83 -4.01
CA ASP A 87 7.30 -17.18 -2.81
C ASP A 87 8.25 -18.36 -3.13
N PRO A 88 9.57 -18.26 -2.85
CA PRO A 88 10.53 -19.34 -3.05
C PRO A 88 10.12 -20.66 -2.37
N ASP A 89 9.45 -20.59 -1.22
CA ASP A 89 9.12 -21.75 -0.39
C ASP A 89 7.90 -22.56 -0.88
N HIS A 90 7.15 -22.02 -1.85
CA HIS A 90 5.92 -22.62 -2.37
C HIS A 90 5.98 -22.87 -3.87
N SER A 91 5.37 -23.94 -4.37
CA SER A 91 5.32 -24.23 -5.83
C SER A 91 4.44 -23.26 -6.61
N TRP A 92 4.62 -23.19 -7.92
CA TRP A 92 3.72 -22.39 -8.79
C TRP A 92 2.28 -22.89 -8.73
N LYS A 93 2.09 -24.21 -8.64
CA LYS A 93 0.77 -24.82 -8.46
C LYS A 93 0.12 -24.36 -7.16
N HIS A 94 0.87 -24.34 -6.05
CA HIS A 94 0.37 -23.86 -4.77
C HIS A 94 -0.09 -22.39 -4.88
N LEU A 95 0.71 -21.54 -5.51
CA LEU A 95 0.35 -20.15 -5.76
C LEU A 95 -0.93 -20.02 -6.60
N TYR A 96 -1.06 -20.80 -7.68
CA TYR A 96 -2.22 -20.76 -8.59
C TYR A 96 -3.55 -21.00 -7.88
N PHE A 97 -3.56 -21.89 -6.88
CA PHE A 97 -4.76 -22.22 -6.10
C PHE A 97 -4.88 -21.42 -4.78
N SER A 98 -3.99 -20.47 -4.52
CA SER A 98 -4.08 -19.61 -3.35
C SER A 98 -5.32 -18.71 -3.43
N CYS A 99 -6.09 -18.64 -2.34
CA CYS A 99 -7.22 -17.71 -2.22
C CYS A 99 -6.78 -16.24 -2.24
N HIS A 100 -5.52 -15.96 -1.89
CA HIS A 100 -4.96 -14.61 -1.80
C HIS A 100 -4.20 -14.20 -3.07
N LEU A 101 -4.30 -14.98 -4.16
CA LEU A 101 -3.61 -14.66 -5.42
C LEU A 101 -4.07 -13.32 -6.03
N GLY A 102 -5.34 -12.94 -5.81
CA GLY A 102 -5.90 -11.66 -6.25
C GLY A 102 -5.36 -10.45 -5.49
N GLU A 103 -4.81 -10.65 -4.28
CA GLU A 103 -4.22 -9.58 -3.46
C GLU A 103 -2.81 -9.20 -3.93
N ILE A 104 -2.19 -10.03 -4.78
CA ILE A 104 -0.84 -9.81 -5.30
C ILE A 104 -0.82 -8.67 -6.31
N CYS A 105 0.05 -7.69 -6.08
CA CYS A 105 0.34 -6.62 -7.02
C CYS A 105 1.00 -7.18 -8.29
N ARG A 106 0.21 -7.36 -9.34
CA ARG A 106 0.70 -7.76 -10.68
C ARG A 106 1.72 -6.79 -11.27
N HIS A 107 1.70 -5.51 -10.88
CA HIS A 107 2.66 -4.53 -11.40
C HIS A 107 4.10 -4.83 -10.95
N LEU A 108 4.30 -5.55 -9.84
CA LEU A 108 5.61 -6.06 -9.45
C LEU A 108 6.23 -6.97 -10.52
N CYS A 109 5.45 -7.53 -11.44
CA CYS A 109 5.97 -8.28 -12.60
C CYS A 109 6.90 -7.45 -13.48
N ASP A 110 6.77 -6.11 -13.50
CA ASP A 110 7.62 -5.19 -14.26
C ASP A 110 9.04 -5.12 -13.70
N ILE A 111 9.25 -5.50 -12.43
CA ILE A 111 10.58 -5.68 -11.85
C ILE A 111 11.13 -7.04 -12.34
N ASP A 112 11.71 -7.03 -13.54
CA ASP A 112 12.38 -8.16 -14.18
C ASP A 112 13.85 -8.28 -13.73
N SER A 113 14.29 -9.52 -13.50
CA SER A 113 15.69 -9.86 -13.25
C SER A 113 16.65 -9.48 -14.38
N ARG A 114 16.18 -9.39 -15.63
CA ARG A 114 17.03 -9.09 -16.81
C ARG A 114 17.57 -7.66 -16.83
N THR A 115 16.86 -6.73 -16.18
CA THR A 115 17.22 -5.30 -16.13
C THR A 115 17.63 -4.86 -14.73
N THR A 116 17.90 -5.82 -13.85
CA THR A 116 18.36 -5.57 -12.48
C THR A 116 19.64 -4.75 -12.45
N ASP A 117 20.63 -5.08 -13.29
CA ASP A 117 21.93 -4.38 -13.30
C ASP A 117 21.79 -2.92 -13.70
N GLU A 118 20.99 -2.63 -14.74
CA GLU A 118 20.69 -1.25 -15.18
C GLU A 118 19.95 -0.47 -14.09
N ARG A 119 18.99 -1.09 -13.40
CA ARG A 119 18.28 -0.47 -12.27
C ARG A 119 19.20 -0.19 -11.08
N MET A 120 20.08 -1.12 -10.73
CA MET A 120 21.07 -0.93 -9.66
C MET A 120 22.01 0.22 -10.01
N GLU A 121 22.53 0.25 -11.24
CA GLU A 121 23.44 1.32 -11.66
C GLU A 121 22.75 2.68 -11.63
N ARG A 122 21.49 2.75 -12.08
CA ARG A 122 20.67 3.96 -11.97
C ARG A 122 20.45 4.36 -10.50
N TYR A 123 20.02 3.44 -9.64
CA TYR A 123 19.85 3.73 -8.22
C TYR A 123 21.16 4.21 -7.58
N ARG A 124 22.27 3.52 -7.84
CA ARG A 124 23.60 3.85 -7.33
C ARG A 124 24.07 5.22 -7.78
N SER A 125 23.85 5.59 -9.04
CA SER A 125 24.19 6.93 -9.56
C SER A 125 23.35 8.02 -8.90
N VAL A 126 22.06 7.79 -8.70
CA VAL A 126 21.15 8.71 -8.01
C VAL A 126 21.50 8.85 -6.53
N PHE A 127 21.73 7.75 -5.83
CA PHE A 127 21.98 7.73 -4.39
C PHE A 127 23.31 8.39 -4.01
N ASN A 128 24.34 8.28 -4.85
CA ASN A 128 25.66 8.85 -4.59
C ASN A 128 25.82 10.30 -5.09
N GLN A 129 24.76 10.92 -5.62
CA GLN A 129 24.81 12.34 -5.99
C GLN A 129 24.80 13.22 -4.74
N GLU A 130 25.75 14.16 -4.68
CA GLU A 130 25.85 15.15 -3.60
C GLU A 130 24.65 16.12 -3.59
N TYR A 131 24.14 16.46 -4.78
CA TYR A 131 22.95 17.28 -4.94
C TYR A 131 21.99 16.62 -5.94
N ILE A 132 20.86 16.15 -5.41
CA ILE A 132 19.78 15.59 -6.21
C ILE A 132 18.46 16.25 -5.81
N LYS A 133 17.65 16.58 -6.82
CA LYS A 133 16.32 17.15 -6.66
C LYS A 133 15.33 16.48 -7.60
N CYS A 134 14.05 16.80 -7.40
CA CYS A 134 12.97 16.44 -8.31
C CYS A 134 13.33 16.82 -9.76
N GLY A 135 12.95 15.97 -10.71
CA GLY A 135 13.21 16.18 -12.15
C GLY A 135 12.40 17.33 -12.76
N ASP A 136 11.37 17.82 -12.06
CA ASP A 136 10.64 19.00 -12.47
C ASP A 136 11.51 20.28 -12.33
N PRO A 137 11.64 21.12 -13.38
CA PRO A 137 12.50 22.30 -13.36
C PRO A 137 12.16 23.34 -12.29
N GLU A 138 10.88 23.50 -11.97
CA GLU A 138 10.36 24.49 -11.01
C GLU A 138 10.35 23.95 -9.58
N CYS A 139 10.52 22.63 -9.42
CA CYS A 139 10.60 22.01 -8.12
C CYS A 139 11.99 22.15 -7.47
N VAL A 140 11.97 22.49 -6.19
CA VAL A 140 13.17 22.62 -5.33
C VAL A 140 13.36 21.46 -4.36
N VAL A 141 12.42 20.51 -4.34
CA VAL A 141 12.42 19.38 -3.40
C VAL A 141 13.59 18.44 -3.68
N GLY A 142 14.38 18.17 -2.65
CA GLY A 142 15.50 17.23 -2.66
C GLY A 142 15.24 15.99 -1.79
N MET A 143 16.31 15.23 -1.52
CA MET A 143 16.27 14.17 -0.51
C MET A 143 15.83 14.74 0.86
N PRO A 144 15.11 13.97 1.69
CA PRO A 144 14.76 12.55 1.52
C PRO A 144 13.49 12.27 0.68
N ASN A 145 12.79 13.31 0.22
CA ASN A 145 11.41 13.22 -0.29
C ASN A 145 11.35 12.88 -1.79
N LEU A 146 12.32 12.11 -2.28
CA LEU A 146 12.45 11.75 -3.69
C LEU A 146 12.13 10.28 -3.97
N TRP A 147 11.47 10.10 -5.11
CA TRP A 147 10.93 8.82 -5.57
C TRP A 147 11.41 8.54 -6.97
N ILE A 148 11.89 7.32 -7.20
CA ILE A 148 12.39 6.88 -8.49
C ILE A 148 11.37 5.94 -9.15
N CYS A 149 11.01 6.22 -10.41
CA CYS A 149 10.16 5.32 -11.20
C CYS A 149 10.88 3.98 -11.46
N LEU A 150 10.21 2.84 -11.26
CA LEU A 150 10.80 1.51 -11.45
C LEU A 150 10.55 0.90 -12.84
N LYS A 151 9.83 1.60 -13.73
CA LYS A 151 9.63 1.14 -15.11
C LYS A 151 10.99 1.04 -15.83
N GLU A 152 11.18 -0.06 -16.55
CA GLU A 152 12.32 -0.27 -17.44
C GLU A 152 12.49 0.89 -18.43
N GLY A 153 13.72 1.39 -18.56
CA GLY A 153 14.04 2.51 -19.46
C GLY A 153 13.58 3.90 -19.00
N CYS A 154 12.79 4.02 -17.93
CA CYS A 154 12.35 5.31 -17.42
C CYS A 154 13.44 5.92 -16.52
N SER A 155 13.71 7.22 -16.63
CA SER A 155 14.68 7.95 -15.79
C SER A 155 14.03 8.91 -14.78
N SER A 156 12.69 8.98 -14.74
CA SER A 156 11.93 9.91 -13.90
C SER A 156 12.23 9.80 -12.39
N ILE A 157 12.42 10.96 -11.77
CA ILE A 157 12.59 11.17 -10.32
C ILE A 157 11.62 12.28 -9.93
N GLY A 158 10.68 12.00 -9.03
CA GLY A 158 9.65 12.94 -8.58
C GLY A 158 9.64 13.12 -7.07
N CYS A 159 9.15 14.27 -6.60
CA CYS A 159 8.89 14.48 -5.19
C CYS A 159 7.62 13.74 -4.70
N GLY A 160 7.52 13.58 -3.38
CA GLY A 160 6.43 12.91 -2.69
C GLY A 160 5.07 13.62 -2.77
N ARG A 161 4.05 13.05 -2.12
CA ARG A 161 2.67 13.54 -2.17
C ARG A 161 2.41 14.75 -1.26
N ALA A 162 3.07 14.80 -0.11
CA ALA A 162 3.13 15.97 0.78
C ALA A 162 3.90 17.16 0.19
N GLU A 163 4.35 17.04 -1.07
CA GLU A 163 5.15 18.03 -1.77
C GLU A 163 4.44 18.41 -3.08
N GLY A 164 5.19 18.64 -4.15
CA GLY A 164 4.63 18.92 -5.49
C GLY A 164 3.98 17.73 -6.21
N LYS A 165 3.82 16.55 -5.59
CA LYS A 165 3.11 15.37 -6.18
C LYS A 165 3.68 14.87 -7.52
N HIS A 166 4.89 15.26 -7.91
CA HIS A 166 5.44 14.94 -9.24
C HIS A 166 5.60 13.44 -9.51
N ALA A 167 5.83 12.61 -8.49
CA ALA A 167 5.83 11.15 -8.67
C ALA A 167 4.43 10.61 -9.03
N LYS A 168 3.36 11.19 -8.48
CA LYS A 168 1.96 10.86 -8.79
C LYS A 168 1.59 11.35 -10.19
N TYR A 169 1.94 12.59 -10.54
CA TYR A 169 1.71 13.13 -11.88
C TYR A 169 2.40 12.30 -12.96
N HIS A 170 3.65 11.89 -12.73
CA HIS A 170 4.35 10.97 -13.63
C HIS A 170 3.59 9.66 -13.86
N TYR A 171 3.03 9.07 -12.81
CA TYR A 171 2.18 7.89 -12.94
C TYR A 171 0.91 8.18 -13.76
N GLN A 172 0.22 9.30 -13.52
CA GLN A 172 -1.03 9.64 -14.21
C GLN A 172 -0.82 9.83 -15.72
N HIS A 173 0.32 10.38 -16.14
CA HIS A 173 0.62 10.61 -17.55
C HIS A 173 1.20 9.38 -18.27
N GLU A 174 2.10 8.66 -17.61
CA GLU A 174 2.87 7.57 -18.25
C GLU A 174 2.32 6.17 -17.92
N HIS A 175 1.39 6.05 -16.98
CA HIS A 175 0.92 4.78 -16.41
C HIS A 175 2.06 3.89 -15.90
N HIS A 176 3.09 4.50 -15.33
CA HIS A 176 4.18 3.81 -14.65
C HIS A 176 3.81 3.56 -13.18
N TYR A 177 3.35 2.35 -12.89
CA TYR A 177 2.68 2.05 -11.62
C TYR A 177 3.56 2.00 -10.38
N LEU A 178 4.86 1.70 -10.52
CA LEU A 178 5.75 1.44 -9.38
C LEU A 178 6.77 2.56 -9.20
N THR A 179 6.84 3.07 -7.97
CA THR A 179 7.84 4.06 -7.55
C THR A 179 8.51 3.62 -6.25
N LEU A 180 9.81 3.82 -6.15
CA LEU A 180 10.63 3.47 -5.00
C LEU A 180 11.08 4.74 -4.28
N LYS A 181 10.91 4.84 -2.96
CA LYS A 181 11.48 5.93 -2.17
C LYS A 181 12.98 5.71 -1.99
N ILE A 182 13.78 6.71 -2.34
CA ILE A 182 15.23 6.53 -2.48
C ILE A 182 15.90 6.23 -1.13
N CYS A 183 15.48 6.91 -0.06
CA CYS A 183 16.07 6.79 1.27
C CYS A 183 15.61 5.55 2.06
N THR A 184 14.42 5.00 1.78
CA THR A 184 13.88 3.85 2.54
C THR A 184 13.83 2.55 1.75
N LEU A 185 13.96 2.59 0.42
CA LEU A 185 13.70 1.48 -0.49
C LEU A 185 12.27 0.90 -0.41
N GLU A 186 11.33 1.59 0.23
CA GLU A 186 9.94 1.19 0.21
C GLU A 186 9.33 1.49 -1.18
N ILE A 187 8.47 0.59 -1.65
CA ILE A 187 7.85 0.69 -2.98
C ILE A 187 6.37 0.99 -2.81
N TRP A 188 5.91 2.03 -3.49
CA TRP A 188 4.51 2.35 -3.66
C TRP A 188 4.03 1.89 -5.03
N CYS A 189 2.86 1.25 -5.08
CA CYS A 189 2.17 0.96 -6.33
C CYS A 189 0.94 1.85 -6.48
N TYR A 190 0.97 2.78 -7.42
CA TYR A 190 -0.17 3.67 -7.70
C TYR A 190 -1.39 2.92 -8.23
N GLY A 191 -1.19 1.87 -9.03
CA GLY A 191 -2.31 1.09 -9.60
C GLY A 191 -3.02 0.20 -8.58
N CYS A 192 -2.32 -0.20 -7.51
CA CYS A 192 -2.92 -0.95 -6.41
C CYS A 192 -3.21 -0.08 -5.19
N ARG A 193 -2.81 1.20 -5.21
CA ARG A 193 -2.93 2.17 -4.11
C ARG A 193 -2.42 1.64 -2.77
N LYS A 194 -1.29 0.92 -2.80
CA LYS A 194 -0.70 0.32 -1.60
C LYS A 194 0.82 0.30 -1.63
N TRP A 195 1.41 0.24 -0.45
CA TRP A 195 2.78 -0.22 -0.26
C TRP A 195 2.87 -1.70 -0.63
N VAL A 196 3.92 -2.08 -1.35
CA VAL A 196 4.11 -3.46 -1.80
C VAL A 196 5.29 -4.11 -1.10
N GLY A 197 5.15 -5.39 -0.76
CA GLY A 197 6.19 -6.16 -0.06
C GLY A 197 6.35 -5.82 1.42
N THR A 198 5.34 -5.20 2.03
CA THR A 198 5.25 -4.92 3.47
C THR A 198 4.94 -6.18 4.28
N VAL A 199 4.95 -6.10 5.61
CA VAL A 199 4.61 -7.24 6.50
C VAL A 199 3.19 -7.77 6.21
N SER A 200 2.24 -6.88 5.94
CA SER A 200 0.84 -7.19 5.57
C SER A 200 0.67 -7.68 4.12
N SER A 201 1.68 -7.53 3.26
CA SER A 201 1.61 -7.98 1.86
C SER A 201 1.71 -9.51 1.74
N HIS A 202 1.21 -10.06 0.62
CA HIS A 202 1.33 -11.49 0.31
C HIS A 202 2.81 -11.96 0.33
N PRO A 203 3.12 -13.18 0.83
CA PRO A 203 4.51 -13.69 0.95
C PRO A 203 5.35 -13.57 -0.32
N ALA A 204 4.76 -13.82 -1.49
CA ALA A 204 5.42 -13.65 -2.78
C ALA A 204 5.87 -12.21 -3.07
N GLU A 205 5.08 -11.19 -2.68
CA GLU A 205 5.49 -9.79 -2.81
C GLU A 205 6.66 -9.48 -1.89
N ARG A 206 6.56 -9.91 -0.61
CA ARG A 206 7.61 -9.70 0.39
C ARG A 206 8.94 -10.29 -0.05
N ALA A 207 8.93 -11.53 -0.52
CA ALA A 207 10.14 -12.19 -1.02
C ALA A 207 10.75 -11.44 -2.21
N LYS A 208 9.91 -10.99 -3.15
CA LYS A 208 10.38 -10.26 -4.34
C LYS A 208 10.95 -8.88 -3.99
N VAL A 209 10.22 -8.09 -3.20
CA VAL A 209 10.64 -6.74 -2.77
C VAL A 209 11.88 -6.83 -1.88
N SER A 210 11.92 -7.75 -0.93
CA SER A 210 13.10 -7.97 -0.08
C SER A 210 14.33 -8.32 -0.91
N SER A 211 14.23 -9.26 -1.85
CA SER A 211 15.34 -9.60 -2.74
C SER A 211 15.81 -8.38 -3.56
N PHE A 212 14.89 -7.60 -4.12
CA PHE A 212 15.23 -6.40 -4.88
C PHE A 212 15.86 -5.30 -4.01
N ALA A 213 15.32 -5.04 -2.82
CA ALA A 213 15.86 -4.05 -1.89
C ALA A 213 17.26 -4.44 -1.40
N SER A 214 17.50 -5.72 -1.09
CA SER A 214 18.84 -6.21 -0.72
C SER A 214 19.86 -6.00 -1.84
N LEU A 215 19.44 -6.22 -3.07
CA LEU A 215 20.25 -6.00 -4.26
C LEU A 215 20.61 -4.51 -4.45
N LEU A 216 19.65 -3.60 -4.28
CA LEU A 216 19.90 -2.15 -4.32
C LEU A 216 20.81 -1.71 -3.18
N CYS A 217 20.55 -2.16 -1.95
CA CYS A 217 21.37 -1.79 -0.79
C CYS A 217 22.82 -2.25 -0.96
N ALA A 218 23.03 -3.48 -1.43
CA ALA A 218 24.36 -4.01 -1.72
C ALA A 218 25.12 -3.20 -2.80
N SER A 219 24.41 -2.54 -3.72
CA SER A 219 25.03 -1.73 -4.78
C SER A 219 25.62 -0.39 -4.30
N VAL A 220 25.16 0.12 -3.15
CA VAL A 220 25.63 1.40 -2.58
C VAL A 220 26.43 1.22 -1.28
N ALA A 221 26.28 0.09 -0.59
CA ALA A 221 27.02 -0.26 0.64
C ALA A 221 27.02 0.85 1.71
N SER A 222 25.85 1.43 1.99
CA SER A 222 25.68 2.54 2.94
C SER A 222 25.05 2.06 4.27
N PRO A 223 25.78 2.12 5.40
CA PRO A 223 25.24 1.74 6.70
C PRO A 223 24.05 2.60 7.16
N ALA A 224 23.98 3.86 6.69
CA ALA A 224 22.85 4.75 6.98
C ALA A 224 21.57 4.29 6.26
N LEU A 225 21.71 3.78 5.04
CA LEU A 225 20.60 3.19 4.31
C LEU A 225 20.14 1.89 4.97
N ASP A 226 21.08 1.01 5.38
CA ASP A 226 20.77 -0.21 6.12
C ASP A 226 19.96 0.08 7.39
N ALA A 227 20.40 1.06 8.19
CA ALA A 227 19.68 1.49 9.39
C ALA A 227 18.26 2.00 9.07
N THR A 228 18.10 2.69 7.94
CA THR A 228 16.80 3.22 7.50
C THR A 228 15.86 2.11 7.05
N ILE A 229 16.35 1.09 6.34
CA ILE A 229 15.57 -0.08 5.89
C ILE A 229 15.12 -0.93 7.07
N CYS A 230 15.96 -1.10 8.09
CA CYS A 230 15.60 -1.84 9.32
C CYS A 230 14.37 -1.27 10.03
N LEU A 231 14.03 -0.01 9.79
CA LEU A 231 12.86 0.65 10.38
C LEU A 231 11.58 0.50 9.53
N ASN A 232 11.65 0.02 8.29
CA ASN A 232 10.49 -0.04 7.39
C ASN A 232 9.35 -0.90 7.95
N SER A 233 9.65 -2.05 8.56
CA SER A 233 8.62 -2.90 9.18
C SER A 233 7.89 -2.18 10.31
N ARG A 234 8.62 -1.37 11.09
CA ARG A 234 8.05 -0.55 12.16
C ARG A 234 7.21 0.59 11.58
N ARG A 235 7.72 1.31 10.57
CA ARG A 235 6.94 2.35 9.89
C ARG A 235 5.63 1.81 9.33
N GLN A 236 5.64 0.61 8.72
CA GLN A 236 4.40 0.01 8.23
C GLN A 236 3.43 -0.30 9.37
N LEU A 237 3.89 -0.97 10.43
CA LEU A 237 3.05 -1.28 11.58
C LEU A 237 2.40 -0.03 12.15
N GLU A 238 3.17 1.05 12.30
CA GLU A 238 2.67 2.31 12.84
C GLU A 238 1.74 3.05 11.87
N ARG A 239 1.93 2.93 10.55
CA ARG A 239 0.95 3.41 9.55
C ARG A 239 -0.37 2.64 9.65
N ASP A 240 -0.32 1.31 9.75
CA ASP A 240 -1.51 0.46 9.91
C ASP A 240 -2.26 0.83 11.21
N LEU A 241 -1.53 1.08 12.31
CA LEU A 241 -2.11 1.56 13.56
C LEU A 241 -2.69 2.98 13.45
N SER A 242 -2.05 3.87 12.69
CA SER A 242 -2.57 5.22 12.42
C SER A 242 -3.89 5.18 11.67
N GLU A 243 -3.97 4.34 10.65
CA GLU A 243 -5.17 4.14 9.84
C GLU A 243 -6.31 3.55 10.68
N GLU A 244 -6.02 2.54 11.49
CA GLU A 244 -7.00 1.99 12.44
C GLU A 244 -7.42 3.02 13.49
N ASN A 245 -6.49 3.84 13.98
CA ASN A 245 -6.82 4.95 14.88
C ASN A 245 -7.77 5.95 14.23
N ALA A 246 -7.55 6.32 12.96
CA ALA A 246 -8.45 7.23 12.23
C ALA A 246 -9.88 6.67 12.16
N ARG A 247 -10.04 5.36 11.91
CA ARG A 247 -11.37 4.71 11.88
C ARG A 247 -12.05 4.62 13.24
N ARG A 248 -11.27 4.40 14.31
CA ARG A 248 -11.81 4.07 15.64
C ARG A 248 -11.95 5.27 16.58
N ALA A 249 -11.01 6.22 16.53
CA ALA A 249 -10.85 7.23 17.57
C ALA A 249 -12.08 8.13 17.75
N GLY A 250 -12.90 8.30 16.72
CA GLY A 250 -14.20 8.96 16.83
C GLY A 250 -15.13 8.27 17.84
N TYR A 251 -15.16 6.94 17.83
CA TYR A 251 -16.08 6.11 18.62
C TYR A 251 -15.55 5.77 20.02
N GLU A 252 -14.27 6.03 20.29
CA GLU A 252 -13.65 5.67 21.56
C GLU A 252 -14.00 6.69 22.66
N SER A 253 -14.31 6.16 23.85
CA SER A 253 -14.65 6.95 25.03
C SER A 253 -13.42 7.48 25.77
N ASN A 254 -12.25 6.88 25.53
CA ASN A 254 -10.98 7.24 26.13
C ASN A 254 -10.03 7.67 25.02
N CYS A 255 -9.90 8.98 24.80
CA CYS A 255 -8.88 9.48 23.89
C CYS A 255 -7.92 10.44 24.60
N PHE A 256 -6.73 10.54 24.01
CA PHE A 256 -5.57 11.21 24.56
C PHE A 256 -5.17 12.36 23.64
N LEU A 257 -4.69 13.44 24.25
CA LEU A 257 -4.25 14.64 23.55
C LEU A 257 -2.74 14.52 23.33
N VAL A 258 -2.31 14.63 22.08
CA VAL A 258 -0.90 14.60 21.70
C VAL A 258 -0.57 15.85 20.89
N SER A 259 0.46 16.57 21.31
CA SER A 259 0.96 17.76 20.64
C SER A 259 1.18 17.52 19.14
N SER A 260 0.71 18.47 18.32
CA SER A 260 0.96 18.48 16.89
C SER A 260 2.46 18.47 16.58
N THR A 261 3.29 19.09 17.43
CA THR A 261 4.75 19.08 17.30
C THR A 261 5.29 17.65 17.29
N TRP A 262 4.85 16.80 18.22
CA TRP A 262 5.26 15.40 18.27
C TRP A 262 4.64 14.60 17.12
N ILE A 263 3.37 14.82 16.82
CA ILE A 263 2.65 14.13 15.74
C ILE A 263 3.32 14.37 14.38
N TYR A 264 3.75 15.59 14.06
CA TYR A 264 4.44 15.87 12.80
C TYR A 264 5.82 15.20 12.71
N GLN A 265 6.57 15.13 13.82
CA GLN A 265 7.81 14.36 13.87
C GLN A 265 7.54 12.86 13.64
N TRP A 266 6.47 12.35 14.25
CA TRP A 266 6.03 10.97 14.06
C TRP A 266 5.61 10.68 12.62
N PHE A 267 4.80 11.54 11.99
CA PHE A 267 4.46 11.40 10.57
C PHE A 267 5.69 11.44 9.67
N GLY A 268 6.63 12.36 9.92
CA GLY A 268 7.91 12.39 9.23
C GLY A 268 8.67 11.07 9.35
N PHE A 269 8.64 10.42 10.53
CA PHE A 269 9.18 9.07 10.70
C PHE A 269 8.42 8.02 9.89
N LEU A 270 7.09 8.03 9.89
CA LEU A 270 6.25 7.07 9.17
C LEU A 270 6.52 7.10 7.67
N VAL A 271 6.72 8.28 7.07
CA VAL A 271 7.05 8.38 5.65
C VAL A 271 8.54 8.16 5.38
N GLY A 272 9.40 8.20 6.40
CA GLY A 272 10.84 7.97 6.29
C GLY A 272 11.67 9.21 5.98
N ASP A 273 11.13 10.39 6.28
CA ASP A 273 11.76 11.70 6.05
C ASP A 273 12.43 12.25 7.30
N ALA A 274 12.06 11.72 8.47
CA ALA A 274 12.66 12.04 9.76
C ALA A 274 13.02 10.78 10.55
N PRO A 275 13.93 10.90 11.54
CA PRO A 275 14.13 9.85 12.53
C PRO A 275 12.87 9.66 13.40
N ALA A 276 12.78 8.52 14.08
CA ALA A 276 11.71 8.30 15.06
C ALA A 276 11.73 9.40 16.14
N PRO A 277 10.57 9.96 16.54
CA PRO A 277 10.52 10.97 17.59
C PRO A 277 10.95 10.41 18.95
N GLY A 278 11.25 11.32 19.88
CA GLY A 278 11.46 10.99 21.28
C GLY A 278 10.15 10.66 22.02
N PRO A 279 10.17 10.64 23.37
CA PRO A 279 8.96 10.51 24.16
C PRO A 279 7.94 11.61 23.84
N VAL A 280 6.66 11.29 23.98
CA VAL A 280 5.57 12.26 23.78
C VAL A 280 5.75 13.42 24.74
N ASP A 281 5.93 14.63 24.20
CA ASP A 281 6.05 15.86 24.96
C ASP A 281 4.86 16.77 24.63
N ASN A 282 4.02 17.00 25.62
CA ASN A 282 2.82 17.84 25.53
C ASN A 282 3.01 19.18 26.27
N SER A 283 4.25 19.58 26.57
CA SER A 283 4.53 20.80 27.34
C SER A 283 4.04 22.08 26.66
N ASP A 284 3.95 22.10 25.33
CA ASP A 284 3.38 23.18 24.53
C ASP A 284 1.85 23.31 24.65
N LEU A 285 1.17 22.30 25.18
CA LEU A 285 -0.28 22.33 25.44
C LEU A 285 -0.64 22.85 26.83
N LEU A 286 0.34 23.21 27.65
CA LEU A 286 0.15 23.52 29.06
C LEU A 286 0.34 25.01 29.38
N LEU A 287 -0.60 25.55 30.15
CA LEU A 287 -0.51 26.86 30.79
C LEU A 287 -0.60 26.65 32.31
N ASP A 288 0.44 27.07 33.04
CA ASP A 288 0.57 26.91 34.50
C ASP A 288 0.34 25.46 35.00
N GLY A 289 0.70 24.47 34.17
CA GLY A 289 0.59 23.03 34.49
C GLY A 289 -0.79 22.41 34.25
N ALA A 290 -1.78 23.20 33.85
CA ALA A 290 -3.07 22.74 33.32
C ALA A 290 -3.06 22.83 31.79
N ILE A 291 -4.02 22.17 31.12
CA ILE A 291 -4.19 22.35 29.67
C ILE A 291 -4.53 23.82 29.42
N ASP A 292 -3.89 24.45 28.44
CA ASP A 292 -4.22 25.81 28.01
C ASP A 292 -5.63 25.81 27.38
N PRO A 293 -6.59 26.59 27.91
CA PRO A 293 -7.95 26.62 27.38
C PRO A 293 -8.07 27.15 25.94
N SER A 294 -7.02 27.75 25.39
CA SER A 294 -6.99 28.33 24.04
C SER A 294 -6.48 27.38 22.94
N VAL A 295 -5.98 26.18 23.30
CA VAL A 295 -5.51 25.22 22.30
C VAL A 295 -6.65 24.63 21.47
N ILE A 296 -6.35 24.33 20.21
CA ILE A 296 -7.31 23.88 19.21
C ILE A 296 -6.94 22.49 18.71
N CYS A 297 -7.89 21.55 18.80
CA CYS A 297 -7.74 20.23 18.20
C CYS A 297 -7.63 20.36 16.68
N GLY A 298 -6.68 19.64 16.08
CA GLY A 298 -6.39 19.74 14.65
C GLY A 298 -5.26 20.72 14.32
N ARG A 299 -5.08 21.78 15.12
CA ARG A 299 -3.98 22.75 14.97
C ARG A 299 -2.86 22.48 15.97
N ASP A 300 -3.15 22.59 17.26
CA ASP A 300 -2.14 22.55 18.32
C ASP A 300 -1.90 21.12 18.84
N PHE A 301 -2.92 20.27 18.78
CA PHE A 301 -2.84 18.86 19.14
C PHE A 301 -3.74 17.99 18.26
N LYS A 302 -3.50 16.67 18.25
CA LYS A 302 -4.41 15.67 17.70
C LYS A 302 -4.92 14.73 18.80
N VAL A 303 -6.06 14.10 18.53
CA VAL A 303 -6.67 13.11 19.39
C VAL A 303 -6.30 11.72 18.91
N ILE A 304 -5.90 10.85 19.84
CA ILE A 304 -5.64 9.44 19.56
C ILE A 304 -6.44 8.56 20.52
N GLY A 305 -6.97 7.46 20.00
CA GLY A 305 -7.71 6.47 20.75
C GLY A 305 -6.82 5.69 21.73
N GLU A 306 -7.45 4.98 22.65
CA GLU A 306 -6.81 4.16 23.68
C GLU A 306 -5.93 3.08 23.07
N HIS A 307 -6.39 2.41 22.01
CA HIS A 307 -5.62 1.36 21.36
C HIS A 307 -4.26 1.87 20.83
N MET A 308 -4.29 3.00 20.13
CA MET A 308 -3.09 3.65 19.60
C MET A 308 -2.23 4.22 20.74
N TRP A 309 -2.85 4.81 21.75
CA TRP A 309 -2.13 5.39 22.88
C TRP A 309 -1.31 4.37 23.67
N VAL A 310 -1.85 3.17 23.89
CA VAL A 310 -1.10 2.08 24.55
C VAL A 310 0.19 1.78 23.77
N TYR A 311 0.10 1.63 22.45
CA TYR A 311 1.28 1.40 21.62
C TYR A 311 2.28 2.56 21.69
N VAL A 312 1.80 3.81 21.57
CA VAL A 312 2.64 5.01 21.63
C VAL A 312 3.37 5.10 22.97
N LEU A 313 2.65 4.89 24.08
CA LEU A 313 3.22 4.98 25.42
C LEU A 313 4.25 3.87 25.68
N GLU A 314 3.99 2.65 25.24
CA GLU A 314 4.93 1.53 25.36
C GLU A 314 6.19 1.72 24.51
N THR A 315 6.04 2.33 23.32
CA THR A 315 7.11 2.43 22.33
C THR A 315 7.98 3.68 22.52
N TYR A 316 7.35 4.83 22.81
CA TYR A 316 8.02 6.13 22.89
C TYR A 316 8.13 6.65 24.32
N GLY A 317 7.19 6.27 25.21
CA GLY A 317 7.05 6.88 26.52
C GLY A 317 6.48 8.30 26.45
N ILE A 318 6.48 8.97 27.60
CA ILE A 318 5.90 10.32 27.76
C ILE A 318 6.78 11.17 28.69
N VAL A 319 6.87 12.47 28.39
CA VAL A 319 7.42 13.49 29.28
C VAL A 319 6.29 14.06 30.12
N GLY A 320 6.42 14.02 31.44
CA GLY A 320 5.40 14.53 32.36
C GLY A 320 4.22 13.58 32.52
N ARG A 321 3.00 14.11 32.41
CA ARG A 321 1.76 13.35 32.64
C ARG A 321 0.97 13.17 31.35
N THR A 322 0.18 12.10 31.32
CA THR A 322 -0.80 11.87 30.26
C THR A 322 -1.90 12.92 30.30
N LEU A 323 -2.27 13.43 29.12
CA LEU A 323 -3.39 14.34 28.91
C LEU A 323 -4.50 13.61 28.15
N SER A 324 -5.72 13.75 28.62
CA SER A 324 -6.90 13.04 28.10
C SER A 324 -8.12 13.95 28.06
N GLU A 325 -9.18 13.48 27.41
CA GLU A 325 -10.47 14.18 27.44
C GLU A 325 -11.03 14.34 28.87
N ALA A 326 -10.59 13.52 29.83
CA ALA A 326 -10.98 13.66 31.23
C ALA A 326 -10.38 14.91 31.92
N ASP A 327 -9.35 15.53 31.32
CA ASP A 327 -8.65 16.70 31.86
C ASP A 327 -9.28 18.03 31.42
N ILE A 328 -10.06 18.05 30.34
CA ILE A 328 -10.68 19.27 29.76
C ILE A 328 -12.08 19.54 30.36
N LYS A 329 -12.16 19.58 31.69
CA LYS A 329 -13.40 19.80 32.48
C LYS A 329 -13.52 21.24 32.97
N GLY A 330 -14.69 21.83 32.81
CA GLY A 330 -14.98 23.20 33.25
C GLY A 330 -15.35 24.12 32.08
N GLU A 331 -15.93 25.27 32.40
CA GLU A 331 -16.43 26.23 31.42
C GLU A 331 -15.31 26.78 30.52
N GLN A 332 -14.12 26.96 31.08
CA GLN A 332 -12.95 27.47 30.36
C GLN A 332 -12.54 26.58 29.16
N TYR A 333 -12.79 25.27 29.22
CA TYR A 333 -12.43 24.33 28.15
C TYR A 333 -13.55 24.11 27.12
N SER A 334 -14.53 25.02 27.04
CA SER A 334 -15.63 24.94 26.07
C SER A 334 -15.11 24.83 24.64
N LEU A 335 -14.18 25.72 24.25
CA LEU A 335 -13.55 25.74 22.93
C LEU A 335 -12.83 24.41 22.64
N VAL A 336 -11.97 23.96 23.56
CA VAL A 336 -11.22 22.71 23.39
C VAL A 336 -12.16 21.52 23.18
N ARG A 337 -13.24 21.41 23.97
CA ARG A 337 -14.21 20.32 23.81
C ARG A 337 -14.97 20.39 22.48
N VAL A 338 -15.34 21.59 22.02
CA VAL A 338 -16.01 21.76 20.71
C VAL A 338 -15.09 21.28 19.59
N THR A 339 -13.84 21.75 19.55
CA THR A 339 -12.89 21.36 18.50
C THR A 339 -12.55 19.85 18.52
N VAL A 340 -12.51 19.23 19.71
CA VAL A 340 -12.37 17.77 19.84
C VAL A 340 -13.60 17.04 19.29
N ALA A 341 -14.81 17.51 19.59
CA ALA A 341 -16.05 16.92 19.10
C ALA A 341 -16.17 17.02 17.57
N GLU A 342 -15.85 18.19 17.00
CA GLU A 342 -15.81 18.41 15.55
C GLU A 342 -14.81 17.46 14.87
N TRP A 343 -13.60 17.35 15.42
CA TRP A 343 -12.60 16.42 14.90
C TRP A 343 -13.08 14.96 14.94
N LYS A 344 -13.73 14.53 16.05
CA LYS A 344 -14.30 13.18 16.15
C LYS A 344 -15.41 12.94 15.13
N MET A 345 -16.31 13.90 14.94
CA MET A 345 -17.37 13.80 13.93
C MET A 345 -16.80 13.67 12.52
N MET A 346 -15.79 14.48 12.19
CA MET A 346 -15.09 14.38 10.91
C MET A 346 -14.52 12.97 10.69
N MET A 347 -13.82 12.41 11.69
CA MET A 347 -13.26 11.06 11.59
C MET A 347 -14.33 9.95 11.48
N MET A 348 -15.49 10.11 12.12
CA MET A 348 -16.60 9.17 11.98
C MET A 348 -17.16 9.13 10.57
N HIS A 349 -17.41 10.30 9.96
CA HIS A 349 -17.91 10.38 8.59
C HIS A 349 -16.95 9.74 7.59
N TRP A 350 -15.64 9.96 7.76
CA TRP A 350 -14.63 9.32 6.93
C TRP A 350 -14.63 7.79 7.04
N ALA A 351 -14.89 7.26 8.24
CA ALA A 351 -14.98 5.82 8.45
C ALA A 351 -16.23 5.19 7.81
N GLU A 352 -17.33 5.94 7.69
CA GLU A 352 -18.59 5.46 7.08
C GLU A 352 -18.54 5.47 5.55
N ASP A 353 -17.87 6.45 4.93
CA ASP A 353 -17.79 6.57 3.46
C ASP A 353 -16.90 5.48 2.79
N GLU A 354 -15.97 4.85 3.53
CA GLU A 354 -15.12 3.77 2.99
C GLU A 354 -15.85 2.42 2.86
N ASP A 355 -16.90 2.17 3.64
CA ASP A 355 -17.56 0.86 3.75
C ASP A 355 -18.59 0.60 2.61
N ASP A 356 -18.91 1.60 1.77
CA ASP A 356 -19.96 1.54 0.73
C ASP A 356 -19.42 1.47 -0.73
N SER A 357 -18.16 1.06 -0.91
CA SER A 357 -17.45 1.14 -2.21
C SER A 357 -17.70 -0.02 -3.19
N ASP A 358 -18.95 -0.17 -3.66
CA ASP A 358 -19.29 -0.88 -4.92
C ASP A 358 -19.64 0.10 -6.07
N VAL A 359 -19.32 1.38 -5.90
CA VAL A 359 -19.52 2.43 -6.91
C VAL A 359 -18.22 2.65 -7.69
N ILE A 360 -18.32 2.55 -9.02
CA ILE A 360 -17.27 2.98 -9.95
C ILE A 360 -17.09 4.49 -9.78
N TYR A 361 -16.14 4.91 -8.96
CA TYR A 361 -15.80 6.31 -8.75
C TYR A 361 -15.00 6.83 -9.94
N GLU A 362 -15.64 7.70 -10.73
CA GLU A 362 -14.93 8.76 -11.44
C GLU A 362 -14.20 9.63 -10.39
N GLU A 363 -12.97 10.00 -10.71
CA GLU A 363 -11.99 10.65 -9.84
C GLU A 363 -12.53 11.91 -9.15
N THR A 364 -12.64 11.85 -7.82
CA THR A 364 -12.41 13.01 -6.95
C THR A 364 -11.13 12.78 -6.18
N ASP A 365 -10.10 13.52 -6.59
CA ASP A 365 -8.80 13.66 -5.95
C ASP A 365 -8.94 14.28 -4.55
N GLU A 366 -9.32 13.50 -3.54
CA GLU A 366 -9.44 14.03 -2.18
C GLU A 366 -8.81 13.10 -1.12
N TYR A 367 -7.78 13.66 -0.51
CA TYR A 367 -7.21 13.39 0.82
C TYR A 367 -6.38 12.12 1.06
N ASP A 368 -5.06 12.24 0.91
CA ASP A 368 -4.16 11.71 1.93
C ASP A 368 -4.54 12.47 3.23
N VAL A 369 -5.11 11.76 4.23
CA VAL A 369 -5.80 12.24 5.45
C VAL A 369 -5.02 13.26 6.32
N TYR A 370 -3.80 13.65 5.94
CA TYR A 370 -2.93 14.46 6.79
C TYR A 370 -2.23 15.64 6.11
N ASP A 371 -2.43 15.86 4.80
CA ASP A 371 -1.69 16.92 4.07
C ASP A 371 -2.49 18.22 3.82
N ASP A 372 -3.78 18.30 4.17
CA ASP A 372 -4.60 19.52 3.95
C ASP A 372 -5.32 19.98 5.23
N ILE A 373 -4.57 20.41 6.26
CA ILE A 373 -5.09 21.33 7.29
C ILE A 373 -4.16 22.54 7.35
N ASP A 374 -4.11 23.28 6.25
CA ASP A 374 -3.93 24.73 6.35
C ASP A 374 -5.34 25.31 6.48
N ILE A 375 -5.72 25.68 7.71
CA ILE A 375 -6.86 26.58 7.91
C ILE A 375 -6.37 27.95 7.43
N GLU A 376 -6.64 28.30 6.18
CA GLU A 376 -6.67 29.71 5.77
C GLU A 376 -7.80 30.36 6.59
N LEU A 377 -7.43 31.00 7.70
CA LEU A 377 -8.30 31.95 8.37
C LEU A 377 -8.37 33.17 7.44
N ASP A 378 -9.46 33.27 6.67
CA ASP A 378 -9.85 34.54 6.08
C ASP A 378 -10.07 35.53 7.23
N GLU A 379 -9.10 36.44 7.40
CA GLU A 379 -9.27 37.68 8.14
C GLU A 379 -10.31 38.52 7.38
N ASP A 380 -11.60 38.37 7.70
CA ASP A 380 -12.66 39.40 7.61
C ASP A 380 -14.07 38.78 7.44
N ASP A 381 -14.57 38.04 8.44
CA ASP A 381 -16.02 37.83 8.57
C ASP A 381 -16.46 38.09 10.04
N GLU A 382 -16.98 39.30 10.28
CA GLU A 382 -17.75 39.63 11.48
C GLU A 382 -19.03 38.78 11.49
N ILE A 383 -19.08 37.75 12.35
CA ILE A 383 -20.32 37.04 12.65
C ILE A 383 -21.11 37.87 13.66
N ASP A 384 -22.15 38.55 13.16
CA ASP A 384 -23.16 39.23 13.96
C ASP A 384 -24.12 38.15 14.54
N ILE A 385 -24.01 37.88 15.84
CA ILE A 385 -24.88 36.93 16.55
C ILE A 385 -26.03 37.72 17.17
N ASP A 386 -27.22 37.58 16.57
CA ASP A 386 -28.47 38.12 17.12
C ASP A 386 -28.92 37.26 18.32
N LEU A 387 -28.93 37.85 19.52
CA LEU A 387 -29.11 37.15 20.80
C LEU A 387 -30.57 37.06 21.29
N ASP A 388 -31.56 37.26 20.41
CA ASP A 388 -32.96 37.42 20.83
C ASP A 388 -33.87 36.17 20.68
N GLU A 389 -33.33 34.98 20.39
CA GLU A 389 -34.14 33.74 20.37
C GLU A 389 -33.51 32.59 21.18
N ILE A 390 -33.52 32.72 22.51
CA ILE A 390 -33.52 31.56 23.41
C ILE A 390 -34.54 31.83 24.53
N ASP A 391 -35.67 31.13 24.48
CA ASP A 391 -36.59 30.92 25.61
C ASP A 391 -36.75 29.41 25.83
#